data_AF-A0A9Q4G8Q1-F1
#
_entry.id   AF-A0A9Q4G8Q1-F1
#
_cell.length_a   1.000
_cell.length_b   1.000
_cell.length_c   1.000
_cell.angle_alpha   90.00
_cell.angle_beta   90.00
_cell.angle_gamma   90.00
#
_symmetry.space_group_name_H-M   'P 1'
#
loop_
_entity.id
_entity.type
_entity.pdbx_description
1 polymer ?
#
loop_
_entity_poly.entity_id
_entity_poly.type
_entity_poly.pdbx_seq_one_letter_code
_entity_poly.pdbx_strand_id
1 'polypeptide(L)'
;MAEKPMRVIKGLKIDPLIFTQKFVNGCNIHNCSGECCYYGVYAESTEFEVIMGIKDRIIQSMDDSQTKDYTAWFEEPNEDPDFKSGIAVGTEVYNGKCVFLDKQGFCTLQKIAHENGENKWKYKPLYCILFPLVISDGVFTIDDGHLERMHFCNRKEVQTSTVFEVCTEEIIHVLGQDGYEELLKYRDEYFKELNK
;
A
#
# COMPACT_ATOMS: atom_id res chain seq x y z
N MET A 1 28.34 7.80 0.18
CA MET A 1 27.99 8.13 -1.23
C MET A 1 27.15 9.38 -1.17
N ALA A 2 27.43 10.42 -1.97
CA ALA A 2 26.61 11.63 -1.94
C ALA A 2 25.16 11.27 -2.30
N GLU A 3 24.19 11.68 -1.48
CA GLU A 3 22.77 11.53 -1.81
C GLU A 3 22.52 12.21 -3.16
N LYS A 4 22.07 11.43 -4.15
CA LYS A 4 21.66 12.01 -5.43
C LYS A 4 20.42 12.87 -5.16
N PRO A 5 20.34 14.08 -5.73
CA PRO A 5 19.17 14.93 -5.53
C PRO A 5 17.92 14.22 -6.07
N MET A 6 16.93 14.05 -5.19
CA MET A 6 15.62 13.51 -5.55
C MET A 6 14.88 14.50 -6.45
N ARG A 7 14.26 14.01 -7.54
CA ARG A 7 13.39 14.83 -8.38
C ARG A 7 12.05 15.03 -7.68
N VAL A 8 11.48 16.23 -7.78
CA VAL A 8 10.10 16.48 -7.33
C VAL A 8 9.15 16.24 -8.49
N ILE A 9 8.18 15.34 -8.32
CA ILE A 9 7.12 15.05 -9.29
C ILE A 9 5.79 15.15 -8.55
N LYS A 10 4.87 15.98 -9.06
CA LYS A 10 3.54 16.21 -8.44
C LYS A 10 3.60 16.60 -6.96
N GLY A 11 4.66 17.30 -6.55
CA GLY A 11 4.86 17.76 -5.18
C GLY A 11 5.53 16.74 -4.25
N LEU A 12 5.83 15.53 -4.72
CA LEU A 12 6.54 14.50 -3.95
C LEU A 12 7.99 14.40 -4.40
N LYS A 13 8.91 14.27 -3.45
CA LYS A 13 10.29 13.90 -3.75
C LYS A 13 10.33 12.42 -4.11
N ILE A 14 10.95 12.08 -5.24
CA ILE A 14 11.02 10.70 -5.71
C ILE A 14 12.36 10.10 -5.28
N ASP A 15 12.30 9.06 -4.46
CA ASP A 15 13.47 8.25 -4.11
C ASP A 15 13.81 7.29 -5.27
N PRO A 16 15.01 7.35 -5.86
CA PRO A 16 15.42 6.42 -6.90
C PRO A 16 15.41 4.94 -6.49
N LEU A 17 15.31 4.61 -5.20
CA LEU A 17 15.12 3.24 -4.72
C LEU A 17 13.93 2.55 -5.40
N ILE A 18 12.86 3.29 -5.74
CA ILE A 18 11.70 2.71 -6.44
C ILE A 18 12.06 2.05 -7.78
N PHE A 19 13.11 2.54 -8.45
CA PHE A 19 13.57 2.03 -9.75
C PHE A 19 14.40 0.75 -9.62
N THR A 20 15.01 0.51 -8.46
CA THR A 20 16.02 -0.55 -8.29
C THR A 20 15.59 -1.63 -7.31
N GLN A 21 14.67 -1.31 -6.39
CA GLN A 21 14.15 -2.26 -5.42
C GLN A 21 13.54 -3.47 -6.13
N LYS A 22 14.12 -4.64 -5.85
CA LYS A 22 13.64 -5.91 -6.40
C LYS A 22 12.35 -6.35 -5.72
N PHE A 23 11.45 -6.90 -6.52
CA PHE A 23 10.14 -7.33 -6.07
C PHE A 23 9.62 -8.50 -6.90
N VAL A 24 8.59 -9.17 -6.38
CA VAL A 24 7.89 -10.25 -7.08
C VAL A 24 7.30 -9.74 -8.39
N ASN A 25 7.21 -10.59 -9.43
CA ASN A 25 6.66 -10.21 -10.75
C ASN A 25 5.14 -9.94 -10.76
N GLY A 26 4.50 -9.85 -9.59
CA GLY A 26 3.07 -9.66 -9.44
C GLY A 26 2.56 -10.24 -8.13
N CYS A 27 1.49 -9.64 -7.61
CA CYS A 27 0.81 -10.14 -6.42
C CYS A 27 0.01 -11.41 -6.74
N ASN A 28 0.29 -12.50 -6.02
CA ASN A 28 -0.55 -13.69 -5.98
C ASN A 28 -0.77 -14.10 -4.53
N ILE A 29 -1.97 -13.83 -4.03
CA ILE A 29 -2.33 -14.04 -2.64
C ILE A 29 -2.25 -15.49 -2.21
N HIS A 30 -2.41 -16.45 -3.14
CA HIS A 30 -2.34 -17.87 -2.81
C HIS A 30 -0.92 -18.32 -2.43
N ASN A 31 0.10 -17.53 -2.78
CA ASN A 31 1.49 -17.83 -2.43
C ASN A 31 1.87 -17.35 -1.02
N CYS A 32 1.19 -16.33 -0.48
CA CYS A 32 1.55 -15.66 0.78
C CYS A 32 0.40 -15.55 1.79
N SER A 33 -0.84 -15.84 1.40
CA SER A 33 -2.05 -15.69 2.23
C SER A 33 -2.27 -14.28 2.79
N GLY A 34 -1.81 -13.24 2.09
CA GLY A 34 -2.04 -11.84 2.48
C GLY A 34 -1.12 -11.30 3.56
N GLU A 35 0.13 -11.75 3.57
CA GLU A 35 1.18 -11.27 4.49
C GLU A 35 1.28 -9.74 4.59
N CYS A 36 1.04 -8.99 3.51
CA CYS A 36 1.05 -7.51 3.53
C CYS A 36 -0.06 -6.89 4.39
N CYS A 37 -1.02 -7.68 4.86
CA CYS A 37 -2.09 -7.27 5.76
C CYS A 37 -1.91 -7.81 7.18
N TYR A 38 -0.79 -8.42 7.55
CA TYR A 38 -0.64 -9.01 8.89
C TYR A 38 -0.52 -7.97 10.00
N TYR A 39 -0.05 -6.77 9.71
CA TYR A 39 0.29 -5.76 10.71
C TYR A 39 -0.69 -4.59 10.78
N GLY A 40 -1.80 -4.66 10.04
CA GLY A 40 -2.68 -3.50 9.87
C GLY A 40 -2.08 -2.43 8.96
N VAL A 41 -2.72 -1.28 8.93
CA VAL A 41 -2.30 -0.11 8.15
C VAL A 41 -2.82 1.16 8.83
N TYR A 42 -2.09 2.27 8.72
CA TYR A 42 -2.64 3.58 9.01
C TYR A 42 -3.46 4.10 7.83
N ALA A 43 -4.66 4.58 8.12
CA ALA A 43 -5.57 5.18 7.17
C ALA A 43 -5.75 6.67 7.46
N GLU A 44 -6.00 7.44 6.41
CA GLU A 44 -6.44 8.83 6.55
C GLU A 44 -7.79 8.89 7.27
N SER A 45 -8.03 9.96 8.03
CA SER A 45 -9.33 10.18 8.70
C SER A 45 -10.53 10.04 7.74
N THR A 46 -10.42 10.57 6.53
CA THR A 46 -11.47 10.45 5.49
C THR A 46 -11.64 9.03 4.96
N GLU A 47 -10.57 8.23 4.91
CA GLU A 47 -10.65 6.81 4.52
C GLU A 47 -11.33 5.98 5.61
N PHE A 48 -10.98 6.26 6.88
CA PHE A 48 -11.66 5.70 8.04
C PHE A 48 -13.17 6.00 7.99
N GLU A 49 -13.57 7.25 7.73
CA GLU A 49 -14.97 7.65 7.61
C GLU A 49 -15.69 6.88 6.49
N VAL A 50 -15.04 6.71 5.33
CA VAL A 50 -15.58 5.92 4.21
C VAL A 50 -15.79 4.47 4.61
N ILE A 51 -14.82 3.84 5.29
CA ILE A 51 -14.91 2.44 5.73
C ILE A 51 -16.03 2.29 6.78
N MET A 52 -16.10 3.18 7.77
CA MET A 52 -17.13 3.16 8.80
C MET A 52 -18.53 3.45 8.23
N GLY A 53 -18.63 4.22 7.16
CA GLY A 53 -19.87 4.49 6.43
C GLY A 53 -20.51 3.24 5.80
N ILE A 54 -19.73 2.18 5.56
CA ILE A 54 -20.21 0.91 4.99
C ILE A 54 -20.11 -0.26 5.99
N LYS A 55 -19.99 0.01 7.30
CA LYS A 55 -19.77 -1.01 8.33
C LYS A 55 -20.74 -2.20 8.28
N ASP A 56 -22.03 -1.97 8.03
CA ASP A 56 -23.03 -3.04 8.01
C ASP A 56 -22.78 -4.00 6.84
N ARG A 57 -22.35 -3.45 5.69
CA ARG A 57 -21.96 -4.24 4.52
C ARG A 57 -20.67 -5.03 4.77
N ILE A 58 -19.72 -4.44 5.52
CA ILE A 58 -18.50 -5.12 5.95
C ILE A 58 -18.83 -6.31 6.86
N ILE A 59 -19.66 -6.10 7.89
CA ILE A 59 -20.08 -7.16 8.83
C ILE A 59 -20.72 -8.36 8.10
N GLN A 60 -21.52 -8.08 7.06
CA GLN A 60 -22.13 -9.13 6.22
C GLN A 60 -21.10 -9.91 5.39
N SER A 61 -20.00 -9.28 5.00
CA SER A 61 -18.96 -9.87 4.16
C SER A 61 -17.86 -10.59 4.95
N MET A 62 -17.71 -10.29 6.24
CA MET A 62 -16.70 -10.86 7.12
C MET A 62 -16.96 -12.34 7.42
N ASP A 63 -15.88 -13.12 7.47
CA ASP A 63 -15.94 -14.53 7.85
C ASP A 63 -15.77 -14.74 9.37
N ASP A 64 -15.64 -16.00 9.79
CA ASP A 64 -15.49 -16.44 11.17
C ASP A 64 -14.09 -16.20 11.77
N SER A 65 -13.12 -15.77 10.97
CA SER A 65 -11.77 -15.43 11.44
C SER A 65 -11.60 -13.96 11.81
N GLN A 66 -12.62 -13.14 11.52
CA GLN A 66 -12.64 -11.70 11.72
C GLN A 66 -13.64 -11.32 12.83
N THR A 67 -13.42 -10.18 13.49
CA THR A 67 -14.40 -9.65 14.45
C THR A 67 -15.46 -8.80 13.74
N LYS A 68 -16.74 -9.09 14.01
CA LYS A 68 -17.88 -8.28 13.54
C LYS A 68 -18.19 -7.11 14.47
N ASP A 69 -17.49 -7.00 15.59
CA ASP A 69 -17.56 -5.84 16.47
C ASP A 69 -16.77 -4.69 15.85
N TYR A 70 -17.49 -3.75 15.22
CA TYR A 70 -16.88 -2.61 14.53
C TYR A 70 -16.16 -1.64 15.47
N THR A 71 -16.41 -1.72 16.79
CA THR A 71 -15.68 -0.90 17.76
C THR A 71 -14.25 -1.36 17.98
N ALA A 72 -13.91 -2.57 17.51
CA ALA A 72 -12.57 -3.17 17.59
C ALA A 72 -11.85 -3.21 16.24
N TRP A 73 -12.27 -2.40 15.26
CA TRP A 73 -11.67 -2.40 13.91
C TRP A 73 -10.52 -1.40 13.75
N PHE A 74 -10.50 -0.37 14.58
CA PHE A 74 -9.57 0.73 14.45
C PHE A 74 -9.02 1.11 15.82
N GLU A 75 -7.76 1.49 15.82
CA GLU A 75 -7.09 2.14 16.95
C GLU A 75 -7.71 3.52 17.18
N GLU A 76 -7.45 4.09 18.35
CA GLU A 76 -7.76 5.50 18.59
C GLU A 76 -7.02 6.41 17.59
N PRO A 77 -7.64 7.48 17.09
CA PRO A 77 -6.97 8.41 16.18
C PRO A 77 -5.72 9.04 16.83
N ASN A 78 -4.64 9.15 16.05
CA ASN A 78 -3.39 9.76 16.49
C ASN A 78 -3.00 10.92 15.55
N GLU A 79 -2.37 11.96 16.10
CA GLU A 79 -1.81 13.04 15.28
C GLU A 79 -0.60 12.53 14.48
N ASP A 80 -0.62 12.78 13.18
CA ASP A 80 0.46 12.40 12.28
C ASP A 80 0.54 13.41 11.12
N PRO A 81 1.62 14.20 11.00
CA PRO A 81 1.77 15.23 9.97
C PRO A 81 1.97 14.68 8.56
N ASP A 82 2.27 13.38 8.38
CA ASP A 82 2.36 12.76 7.06
C ASP A 82 0.97 12.52 6.43
N PHE A 83 -0.09 12.60 7.23
CA PHE A 83 -1.48 12.49 6.80
C PHE A 83 -2.07 13.87 6.49
N LYS A 84 -2.97 13.95 5.50
CA LYS A 84 -3.46 15.24 4.98
C LYS A 84 -4.29 16.00 6.01
N SER A 85 -5.09 15.29 6.80
CA SER A 85 -5.83 15.84 7.92
C SER A 85 -4.96 16.08 9.16
N GLY A 86 -3.70 15.64 9.15
CA GLY A 86 -2.85 15.57 10.33
C GLY A 86 -3.27 14.46 11.30
N ILE A 87 -4.10 13.50 10.86
CA ILE A 87 -4.66 12.44 11.71
C ILE A 87 -4.55 11.10 10.99
N ALA A 88 -3.91 10.15 11.65
CA ALA A 88 -3.85 8.75 11.25
C ALA A 88 -4.78 7.91 12.13
N VAL A 89 -5.48 6.95 11.52
CA VAL A 89 -6.29 5.95 12.22
C VAL A 89 -5.80 4.57 11.82
N GLY A 90 -5.19 3.85 12.77
CA GLY A 90 -4.67 2.50 12.53
C GLY A 90 -5.78 1.48 12.44
N THR A 91 -5.71 0.52 11.52
CA THR A 91 -6.58 -0.67 11.58
C THR A 91 -6.05 -1.63 12.63
N GLU A 92 -6.94 -2.17 13.47
CA GLU A 92 -6.57 -3.14 14.50
C GLU A 92 -6.08 -4.47 13.93
N VAL A 93 -5.26 -5.15 14.74
CA VAL A 93 -4.80 -6.52 14.48
C VAL A 93 -5.63 -7.50 15.32
N TYR A 94 -6.45 -8.29 14.65
CA TYR A 94 -7.31 -9.30 15.25
C TYR A 94 -6.83 -10.71 14.85
N ASN A 95 -6.61 -11.59 15.83
CA ASN A 95 -6.07 -12.94 15.60
C ASN A 95 -4.75 -12.95 14.79
N GLY A 96 -3.87 -11.98 15.03
CA GLY A 96 -2.54 -11.90 14.40
C GLY A 96 -2.54 -11.42 12.95
N LYS A 97 -3.62 -10.80 12.48
CA LYS A 97 -3.73 -10.17 11.16
C LYS A 97 -4.61 -8.91 11.21
N CYS A 98 -4.53 -8.04 10.21
CA CYS A 98 -5.47 -6.92 10.07
C CYS A 98 -6.92 -7.42 10.17
N VAL A 99 -7.75 -6.68 10.89
CA VAL A 99 -9.17 -7.00 11.10
C VAL A 99 -9.96 -7.24 9.81
N PHE A 100 -9.53 -6.64 8.69
CA PHE A 100 -10.18 -6.78 7.38
C PHE A 100 -9.64 -7.94 6.52
N LEU A 101 -8.63 -8.67 6.98
CA LEU A 101 -8.08 -9.83 6.28
C LEU A 101 -8.91 -11.09 6.60
N ASP A 102 -9.47 -11.74 5.59
CA ASP A 102 -10.26 -12.98 5.75
C ASP A 102 -9.36 -14.23 5.87
N LYS A 103 -9.92 -15.40 6.15
CA LYS A 103 -9.14 -16.65 6.33
C LYS A 103 -8.56 -17.23 5.04
N GLN A 104 -9.00 -16.72 3.89
CA GLN A 104 -8.47 -17.09 2.57
C GLN A 104 -7.36 -16.13 2.12
N GLY A 105 -7.03 -15.13 2.93
CA GLY A 105 -6.01 -14.12 2.64
C GLY A 105 -6.54 -12.93 1.84
N PHE A 106 -7.85 -12.81 1.63
CA PHE A 106 -8.43 -11.70 0.89
C PHE A 106 -8.83 -10.54 1.81
N CYS A 107 -8.60 -9.31 1.35
CA CYS A 107 -9.08 -8.11 2.01
C CYS A 107 -10.60 -7.95 1.79
N THR A 108 -11.36 -7.91 2.89
CA THR A 108 -12.82 -7.76 2.88
C THR A 108 -13.27 -6.48 2.17
N LEU A 109 -12.56 -5.36 2.37
CA LEU A 109 -12.88 -4.07 1.72
C LEU A 109 -12.78 -4.16 0.20
N GLN A 110 -11.75 -4.85 -0.31
CA GLN A 110 -11.55 -5.07 -1.73
C GLN A 110 -12.56 -6.07 -2.32
N LYS A 111 -12.92 -7.12 -1.57
CA LYS A 111 -13.98 -8.06 -1.95
C LYS A 111 -15.31 -7.34 -2.14
N ILE A 112 -15.69 -6.48 -1.20
CA ILE A 112 -16.94 -5.70 -1.29
C ILE A 112 -16.94 -4.82 -2.55
N ALA A 113 -15.84 -4.10 -2.82
CA ALA A 113 -15.74 -3.30 -4.03
C ALA A 113 -15.94 -4.15 -5.30
N HIS A 114 -15.32 -5.34 -5.35
CA HIS A 114 -15.49 -6.26 -6.47
C HIS A 114 -16.93 -6.78 -6.61
N GLU A 115 -17.55 -7.22 -5.51
CA GLU A 115 -18.92 -7.72 -5.46
C GLU A 115 -19.94 -6.63 -5.88
N ASN A 116 -19.64 -5.37 -5.60
CA ASN A 116 -20.47 -4.22 -5.97
C ASN A 116 -20.21 -3.72 -7.41
N GLY A 117 -19.24 -4.31 -8.14
CA GLY A 117 -18.86 -3.85 -9.48
C GLY A 117 -18.14 -2.48 -9.48
N GLU A 118 -17.53 -2.11 -8.36
CA GLU A 118 -16.80 -0.85 -8.20
C GLU A 118 -15.30 -1.03 -8.48
N ASN A 119 -14.56 0.08 -8.51
CA ASN A 119 -13.10 0.04 -8.57
C ASN A 119 -12.55 -0.76 -7.37
N LYS A 120 -11.62 -1.68 -7.61
CA LYS A 120 -11.01 -2.56 -6.60
C LYS A 120 -10.43 -1.84 -5.37
N TRP A 121 -10.12 -0.55 -5.48
CA TRP A 121 -9.54 0.27 -4.43
C TRP A 121 -10.53 1.21 -3.74
N LYS A 122 -11.80 1.23 -4.16
CA LYS A 122 -12.87 2.13 -3.67
C LYS A 122 -12.86 2.35 -2.16
N TYR A 123 -12.67 1.27 -1.39
CA TYR A 123 -12.74 1.27 0.07
C TYR A 123 -11.41 0.95 0.74
N LYS A 124 -10.32 0.76 0.00
CA LYS A 124 -9.03 0.41 0.58
C LYS A 124 -8.33 1.68 1.07
N PRO A 125 -7.71 1.68 2.26
CA PRO A 125 -6.77 2.73 2.65
C PRO A 125 -5.63 2.87 1.63
N LEU A 126 -5.14 4.09 1.42
CA LEU A 126 -4.09 4.39 0.45
C LEU A 126 -2.86 3.48 0.63
N TYR A 127 -2.34 3.36 1.84
CA TYR A 127 -1.12 2.55 2.08
C TYR A 127 -1.35 1.04 1.92
N CYS A 128 -2.60 0.57 1.98
CA CYS A 128 -2.96 -0.79 1.57
C CYS A 128 -2.97 -0.98 0.04
N ILE A 129 -3.20 0.10 -0.72
CA ILE A 129 -3.10 0.09 -2.19
C ILE A 129 -1.64 0.13 -2.60
N LEU A 130 -0.85 1.00 -1.97
CA LEU A 130 0.50 1.34 -2.42
C LEU A 130 1.56 0.26 -2.15
N PHE A 131 1.35 -0.63 -1.16
CA PHE A 131 2.38 -1.58 -0.76
C PHE A 131 3.06 -2.31 -1.95
N PRO A 132 4.41 -2.29 -2.06
CA PRO A 132 5.39 -1.86 -1.05
C PRO A 132 5.82 -0.38 -1.17
N LEU A 133 5.15 0.44 -1.96
CA LEU A 133 5.39 1.88 -2.02
C LEU A 133 4.78 2.59 -0.81
N VAL A 134 5.41 3.67 -0.37
CA VAL A 134 4.96 4.54 0.72
C VAL A 134 5.30 5.99 0.44
N ILE A 135 4.56 6.89 1.07
CA ILE A 135 4.89 8.31 1.15
C ILE A 135 5.24 8.58 2.62
N SER A 136 6.44 9.05 2.88
CA SER A 136 6.88 9.43 4.24
C SER A 136 7.73 10.68 4.15
N ASP A 137 7.45 11.67 5.01
CA ASP A 137 8.11 12.98 5.00
C ASP A 137 8.10 13.67 3.61
N GLY A 138 7.02 13.46 2.84
CA GLY A 138 6.87 13.96 1.46
C GLY A 138 7.78 13.28 0.43
N VAL A 139 8.39 12.15 0.77
CA VAL A 139 9.20 11.30 -0.12
C VAL A 139 8.39 10.08 -0.55
N PHE A 140 8.25 9.88 -1.86
CA PHE A 140 7.70 8.67 -2.44
C PHE A 140 8.80 7.63 -2.61
N THR A 141 8.75 6.59 -1.79
CA THR A 141 9.80 5.56 -1.66
C THR A 141 9.20 4.17 -1.36
N ILE A 142 10.01 3.25 -0.87
CA ILE A 142 9.66 1.87 -0.51
C ILE A 142 9.51 1.76 1.01
N ASP A 143 8.48 1.05 1.46
CA ASP A 143 8.38 0.56 2.84
C ASP A 143 9.26 -0.70 3.00
N ASP A 144 10.57 -0.46 3.14
CA ASP A 144 11.57 -1.50 3.27
C ASP A 144 11.38 -2.30 4.58
N GLY A 145 11.04 -1.64 5.68
CA GLY A 145 10.77 -2.28 6.96
C GLY A 145 9.59 -3.27 6.91
N HIS A 146 8.50 -2.94 6.21
CA HIS A 146 7.43 -3.90 5.99
C HIS A 146 7.82 -4.99 5.00
N LEU A 147 8.48 -4.62 3.89
CA LEU A 147 8.94 -5.59 2.90
C LEU A 147 9.88 -6.64 3.51
N GLU A 148 10.80 -6.24 4.38
CA GLU A 148 11.76 -7.12 5.06
C GLU A 148 11.07 -8.19 5.92
N ARG A 149 9.92 -7.84 6.51
CA ARG A 149 9.11 -8.74 7.36
C ARG A 149 8.30 -9.76 6.56
N MET A 150 8.17 -9.59 5.24
CA MET A 150 7.40 -10.52 4.41
C MET A 150 8.11 -11.86 4.25
N HIS A 151 7.37 -12.96 4.41
CA HIS A 151 7.94 -14.29 4.26
C HIS A 151 8.02 -14.72 2.80
N PHE A 152 7.13 -14.28 1.92
CA PHE A 152 7.16 -14.62 0.49
C PHE A 152 7.78 -13.52 -0.36
N CYS A 153 7.24 -12.30 -0.34
CA CYS A 153 7.65 -11.23 -1.25
C CYS A 153 9.10 -10.72 -1.03
N ASN A 154 9.71 -11.04 0.11
CA ASN A 154 11.11 -10.74 0.42
C ASN A 154 12.11 -11.82 -0.05
N ARG A 155 11.64 -12.94 -0.62
CA ARG A 155 12.53 -14.02 -1.05
C ARG A 155 13.25 -13.66 -2.35
N LYS A 156 14.58 -13.73 -2.35
CA LYS A 156 15.40 -13.39 -3.52
C LYS A 156 15.05 -14.22 -4.76
N GLU A 157 14.61 -15.46 -4.56
CA GLU A 157 14.31 -16.40 -5.64
C GLU A 157 13.05 -16.01 -6.43
N VAL A 158 12.15 -15.23 -5.84
CA VAL A 158 10.90 -14.79 -6.49
C VAL A 158 10.93 -13.32 -6.91
N GLN A 159 11.95 -12.57 -6.48
CA GLN A 159 12.13 -11.14 -6.79
C GLN A 159 12.72 -10.93 -8.19
N THR A 160 11.95 -11.28 -9.21
CA THR A 160 12.39 -11.27 -10.62
C THR A 160 12.09 -9.97 -11.37
N SER A 161 11.47 -8.98 -10.72
CA SER A 161 11.16 -7.67 -11.30
C SER A 161 11.52 -6.55 -10.32
N THR A 162 11.12 -5.32 -10.59
CA THR A 162 11.30 -4.15 -9.72
C THR A 162 9.96 -3.61 -9.24
N VAL A 163 9.95 -2.89 -8.13
CA VAL A 163 8.73 -2.20 -7.65
C VAL A 163 8.17 -1.28 -8.73
N PHE A 164 9.03 -0.50 -9.40
CA PHE A 164 8.61 0.37 -10.50
C PHE A 164 7.84 -0.36 -11.61
N GLU A 165 8.31 -1.53 -12.03
CA GLU A 165 7.69 -2.30 -13.11
C GLU A 165 6.33 -2.86 -12.68
N VAL A 166 6.26 -3.40 -11.46
CA VAL A 166 5.09 -4.17 -10.99
C VAL A 166 3.99 -3.25 -10.47
N CYS A 167 4.33 -2.14 -9.84
CA CYS A 167 3.38 -1.25 -9.16
C CYS A 167 2.96 -0.07 -10.06
N THR A 168 2.84 -0.31 -11.36
CA THR A 168 2.53 0.76 -12.33
C THR A 168 1.17 1.40 -12.06
N GLU A 169 0.14 0.61 -11.72
CA GLU A 169 -1.19 1.15 -11.44
C GLU A 169 -1.20 1.99 -10.16
N GLU A 170 -0.49 1.55 -9.13
CA GLU A 170 -0.34 2.21 -7.84
C GLU A 170 0.42 3.53 -7.99
N ILE A 171 1.49 3.56 -8.79
CA ILE A 171 2.22 4.79 -9.10
C ILE A 171 1.32 5.77 -9.86
N ILE A 172 0.56 5.30 -10.84
CA ILE A 172 -0.42 6.14 -11.58
C ILE A 172 -1.52 6.62 -10.63
N HIS A 173 -1.93 5.83 -9.64
CA HIS A 173 -2.92 6.25 -8.64
C HIS A 173 -2.44 7.46 -7.83
N VAL A 174 -1.16 7.50 -7.47
CA VAL A 174 -0.56 8.60 -6.70
C VAL A 174 -0.22 9.81 -7.57
N LEU A 175 0.47 9.58 -8.68
CA LEU A 175 1.08 10.64 -9.48
C LEU A 175 0.20 11.09 -10.67
N GLY A 176 -0.83 10.31 -11.01
CA GLY A 176 -1.55 10.48 -12.26
C GLY A 176 -0.74 10.00 -13.46
N GLN A 177 -1.40 9.95 -14.62
CA GLN A 177 -0.78 9.52 -15.88
C GLN A 177 0.39 10.43 -16.29
N ASP A 178 0.23 11.75 -16.15
CA ASP A 178 1.25 12.74 -16.48
C ASP A 178 2.47 12.63 -15.55
N GLY A 179 2.25 12.42 -14.26
CA GLY A 179 3.32 12.21 -13.29
C GLY A 179 4.07 10.89 -13.54
N TYR A 180 3.39 9.82 -13.92
CA TYR A 180 4.03 8.56 -14.31
C TYR A 180 4.92 8.71 -15.56
N GLU A 181 4.48 9.46 -16.56
CA GLU A 181 5.28 9.75 -17.76
C GLU A 181 6.54 10.57 -17.44
N GLU A 182 6.45 11.52 -16.52
CA GLU A 182 7.62 12.25 -16.01
C GLU A 182 8.57 11.31 -15.25
N LEU A 183 8.00 10.39 -14.45
CA LEU A 183 8.76 9.42 -13.69
C LEU A 183 9.52 8.43 -14.59
N LEU A 184 8.93 8.00 -15.71
CA LEU A 184 9.61 7.20 -16.74
C LEU A 184 10.86 7.90 -17.28
N LYS A 185 10.76 9.20 -17.60
CA LYS A 185 11.90 9.99 -18.07
C LYS A 185 12.98 10.07 -17.00
N TYR A 186 12.59 10.29 -15.75
CA TYR A 186 13.52 10.34 -14.63
C TYR A 186 14.28 9.02 -14.46
N ARG A 187 13.57 7.88 -14.54
CA ARG A 187 14.18 6.55 -14.48
C ARG A 187 15.24 6.36 -15.56
N ASP A 188 14.93 6.72 -16.81
CA ASP A 188 15.84 6.55 -17.94
C ASP A 188 17.09 7.43 -17.79
N GLU A 189 16.93 8.66 -17.29
CA GLU A 189 18.04 9.56 -16.98
C GLU A 189 18.91 9.02 -15.83
N TYR A 190 18.28 8.52 -14.77
CA TYR A 190 18.96 7.92 -13.62
C TYR A 190 19.87 6.75 -14.04
N PHE A 191 19.37 5.84 -14.89
CA PHE A 191 20.18 4.71 -15.37
C PHE A 191 21.24 5.12 -16.40
N LYS A 192 20.99 6.15 -17.23
CA LYS A 192 22.02 6.71 -18.11
C LYS A 192 23.19 7.29 -17.32
N GLU A 193 22.93 7.89 -16.16
CA GLU A 193 23.97 8.42 -15.28
C GLU A 193 24.74 7.35 -14.52
N LEU A 194 24.10 6.24 -14.13
CA LEU A 194 24.79 5.12 -13.46
C LEU A 194 25.75 4.36 -14.38
N ASN A 195 25.49 4.39 -15.69
CA ASN A 195 26.30 3.72 -16.70
C ASN A 195 27.41 4.62 -17.29
N LYS A 196 27.58 5.84 -16.76
CA LYS A 196 28.70 6.73 -17.08
C LYS A 196 29.81 6.56 -16.05
#